data_AF-K8ZAY0-F1
#
_entry.id   AF-K8ZAY0-F1
#
_cell.length_a   1.000
_cell.length_b   1.000
_cell.length_c   1.000
_cell.angle_alpha   90.00
_cell.angle_beta   90.00
_cell.angle_gamma   90.00
#
_symmetry.space_group_name_H-M   'P 1'
#
loop_
_entity.id
_entity.type
_entity.pdbx_description
1 polymer ?
#
loop_
_entity_poly.entity_id
_entity_poly.type
_entity_poly.pdbx_seq_one_letter_code
_entity_poly.pdbx_strand_id
1 'polypeptide(L)'
;MFNENSGYVGSSRSVRSAEAIEEFEMPLSMIDKATIHDFIDEFEEDEDYKGLDQLRDLSVTLWKYACKRAGNTSWHHTGKYFNRTNHYSLPYTAEWLLDYGVDRLKEDYKEDKEEERKEKAKELENMELAVAQIQVWGGSRRHPRLLKIETVMGVVKGDWLYAVSESEQSKYKIYANKVENISYFKMDEYYSKLIKRFPEFKAMKRQINQCVKRLK
;
A
#
# COMPACT_ATOMS: atom_id res chain seq x y z
N MET A 1 27.88 2.84 37.08
CA MET A 1 26.58 2.76 36.35
C MET A 1 26.89 2.96 34.88
N PHE A 2 26.74 1.92 34.06
CA PHE A 2 26.86 2.06 32.61
C PHE A 2 25.64 2.82 32.10
N ASN A 3 25.86 3.95 31.45
CA ASN A 3 24.79 4.75 30.86
C ASN A 3 24.33 4.07 29.56
N GLU A 4 23.36 3.17 29.65
CA GLU A 4 22.79 2.43 28.50
C GLU A 4 22.05 3.34 27.48
N ASN A 5 21.96 4.66 27.75
CA ASN A 5 21.28 5.65 26.91
C ASN A 5 22.23 6.57 26.11
N SER A 6 23.54 6.32 26.06
CA SER A 6 24.47 7.20 25.33
C SER A 6 24.34 7.17 23.80
N GLY A 7 23.49 6.28 23.25
CA GLY A 7 23.32 6.08 21.81
C GLY A 7 21.93 6.43 21.26
N TYR A 8 21.02 6.96 22.07
CA TYR A 8 19.64 7.27 21.67
C TYR A 8 19.22 8.70 22.02
N VAL A 9 18.51 9.35 21.10
CA VAL A 9 17.79 10.61 21.34
C VAL A 9 16.38 10.25 21.81
N GLY A 10 16.15 10.37 23.13
CA GLY A 10 14.91 9.92 23.78
C GLY A 10 14.73 8.39 23.76
N SER A 11 13.49 7.90 23.62
CA SER A 11 13.17 6.46 23.66
C SER A 11 12.98 5.80 22.29
N SER A 12 13.22 6.53 21.19
CA SER A 12 12.65 6.15 19.88
C SER A 12 13.61 6.24 18.69
N ARG A 13 14.78 6.88 18.82
CA ARG A 13 15.71 7.07 17.69
C ARG A 13 17.16 7.04 18.16
N SER A 14 18.05 6.40 17.43
CA SER A 14 19.49 6.43 17.74
C SER A 14 20.10 7.81 17.46
N VAL A 15 21.17 8.17 18.15
CA VAL A 15 21.92 9.43 17.93
C VAL A 15 22.38 9.54 16.48
N ARG A 16 22.97 8.47 15.94
CA ARG A 16 23.38 8.41 14.52
C ARG A 16 22.24 8.64 13.53
N SER A 17 21.03 8.22 13.88
CA SER A 17 19.85 8.45 13.03
C SER A 17 19.39 9.89 13.11
N ALA A 18 19.59 10.57 14.25
CA ALA A 18 19.32 12.00 14.37
C ALA A 18 20.37 12.82 13.60
N GLU A 19 21.66 12.52 13.79
CA GLU A 19 22.79 13.14 13.06
C GLU A 19 22.60 13.00 11.54
N ALA A 20 22.29 11.79 11.05
CA ALA A 20 22.02 11.58 9.63
C ALA A 20 20.87 12.45 9.10
N ILE A 21 19.81 12.64 9.90
CA ILE A 21 18.67 13.48 9.48
C ILE A 21 19.07 14.96 9.38
N GLU A 22 19.92 15.43 10.28
CA GLU A 22 20.49 16.78 10.22
C GLU A 22 21.36 16.96 8.96
N GLU A 23 21.99 15.90 8.47
CA GLU A 23 22.77 15.86 7.22
C GLU A 23 21.92 15.49 5.97
N PHE A 24 20.61 15.72 6.01
CA PHE A 24 19.65 15.39 4.94
C PHE A 24 19.59 13.91 4.53
N GLU A 25 20.00 13.00 5.40
CA GLU A 25 19.87 11.56 5.25
C GLU A 25 18.78 11.00 6.18
N MET A 26 17.62 10.67 5.60
CA MET A 26 16.41 10.38 6.38
C MET A 26 15.50 9.31 5.77
N PRO A 27 14.55 8.76 6.54
CA PRO A 27 13.53 7.87 6.00
C PRO A 27 12.64 8.61 4.99
N LEU A 28 12.13 7.91 3.96
CA LEU A 28 11.22 8.49 2.97
C LEU A 28 9.98 9.16 3.56
N SER A 29 9.55 8.78 4.77
CA SER A 29 8.41 9.42 5.44
C SER A 29 8.70 10.84 5.92
N MET A 30 9.97 11.20 6.12
CA MET A 30 10.40 12.53 6.57
C MET A 30 10.75 13.47 5.43
N ILE A 31 11.01 12.94 4.23
CA ILE A 31 11.22 13.78 3.05
C ILE A 31 9.89 14.46 2.71
N ASP A 32 9.84 15.76 2.88
CA ASP A 32 8.76 16.63 2.46
C ASP A 32 9.29 17.81 1.62
N LYS A 33 8.40 18.73 1.25
CA LYS A 33 8.77 19.84 0.37
C LYS A 33 9.71 20.81 1.08
N ALA A 34 9.50 21.08 2.36
CA ALA A 34 10.33 22.00 3.13
C ALA A 34 11.76 21.46 3.24
N THR A 35 11.91 20.19 3.64
CA THR A 35 13.24 19.57 3.74
C THR A 35 14.00 19.55 2.42
N ILE A 36 13.32 19.35 1.28
CA ILE A 36 13.95 19.44 -0.04
C ILE A 36 14.42 20.86 -0.32
N HIS A 37 13.64 21.88 0.02
CA HIS A 37 14.04 23.27 -0.18
C HIS A 37 15.21 23.65 0.73
N ASP A 38 15.16 23.28 2.01
CA ASP A 38 16.24 23.52 2.97
C ASP A 38 17.55 22.90 2.47
N PHE A 39 17.49 21.65 1.98
CA PHE A 39 18.64 20.98 1.34
C PHE A 39 19.16 21.77 0.13
N ILE A 40 18.27 22.17 -0.80
CA ILE A 40 18.72 22.89 -1.99
C ILE A 40 19.34 24.24 -1.61
N ASP A 41 18.75 24.97 -0.67
CA ASP A 41 19.24 26.28 -0.25
C ASP A 41 20.59 26.17 0.49
N GLU A 42 20.86 25.06 1.18
CA GLU A 42 22.14 24.82 1.84
C GLU A 42 23.28 24.49 0.86
N PHE A 43 22.97 23.82 -0.26
CA PHE A 43 23.98 23.30 -1.19
C PHE A 43 23.97 23.94 -2.60
N GLU A 44 23.06 24.87 -2.92
CA GLU A 44 22.95 25.43 -4.27
C GLU A 44 24.16 26.26 -4.71
N GLU A 45 24.90 26.85 -3.76
CA GLU A 45 26.12 27.62 -4.03
C GLU A 45 27.39 26.74 -4.07
N ASP A 46 27.28 25.45 -3.74
CA ASP A 46 28.40 24.53 -3.73
C ASP A 46 28.78 24.10 -5.17
N GLU A 47 30.06 24.18 -5.50
CA GLU A 47 30.56 23.85 -6.84
C GLU A 47 30.36 22.37 -7.20
N ASP A 48 30.25 21.49 -6.20
CA ASP A 48 30.02 20.06 -6.38
C ASP A 48 28.55 19.75 -6.77
N TYR A 49 27.61 20.69 -6.55
CA TYR A 49 26.18 20.52 -6.80
C TYR A 49 25.65 21.44 -7.92
N LYS A 50 26.43 21.61 -8.99
CA LYS A 50 26.01 22.44 -10.15
C LYS A 50 24.70 21.92 -10.76
N GLY A 51 23.72 22.82 -10.90
CA GLY A 51 22.41 22.52 -11.47
C GLY A 51 21.40 21.99 -10.46
N LEU A 52 21.68 22.06 -9.15
CA LEU A 52 20.76 21.65 -8.09
C LEU A 52 19.43 22.41 -8.12
N ASP A 53 19.46 23.68 -8.54
CA ASP A 53 18.31 24.56 -8.72
C ASP A 53 17.22 23.94 -9.61
N GLN A 54 17.60 23.18 -10.64
CA GLN A 54 16.66 22.52 -11.54
C GLN A 54 15.80 21.45 -10.84
N LEU A 55 16.26 20.91 -9.70
CA LEU A 55 15.56 19.89 -8.92
C LEU A 55 14.52 20.49 -7.96
N ARG A 56 14.55 21.82 -7.78
CA ARG A 56 13.72 22.56 -6.82
C ARG A 56 12.23 22.42 -7.08
N ASP A 57 11.84 22.34 -8.35
CA ASP A 57 10.43 22.22 -8.75
C ASP A 57 9.92 20.78 -8.82
N LEU A 58 10.79 19.79 -8.58
CA LEU A 58 10.34 18.41 -8.54
C LEU A 58 9.36 18.18 -7.38
N SER A 59 8.37 17.34 -7.67
CA SER A 59 7.42 16.92 -6.64
C SER A 59 8.11 16.01 -5.62
N VAL A 60 7.64 16.05 -4.38
CA VAL A 60 8.09 15.14 -3.30
C VAL A 60 7.99 13.67 -3.72
N THR A 61 6.97 13.33 -4.53
CA THR A 61 6.79 11.97 -5.04
C THR A 61 7.91 11.54 -5.98
N LEU A 62 8.37 12.43 -6.86
CA LEU A 62 9.50 12.16 -7.76
C LEU A 62 10.81 12.07 -7.00
N TRP A 63 11.02 12.94 -5.99
CA TRP A 63 12.17 12.83 -5.09
C TRP A 63 12.22 11.49 -4.36
N LYS A 64 11.09 11.05 -3.77
CA LYS A 64 11.01 9.73 -3.11
C LYS A 64 11.19 8.57 -4.09
N TYR A 65 10.78 8.75 -5.33
CA TYR A 65 11.01 7.77 -6.39
C TYR A 65 12.50 7.70 -6.76
N ALA A 66 13.15 8.85 -6.93
CA ALA A 66 14.59 8.95 -7.18
C ALA A 66 15.41 8.34 -6.04
N CYS A 67 15.10 8.65 -4.77
CA CYS A 67 15.76 8.06 -3.60
C CYS A 67 15.75 6.53 -3.66
N LYS A 68 14.63 5.92 -4.06
CA LYS A 68 14.51 4.46 -4.18
C LYS A 68 15.35 3.90 -5.33
N ARG A 69 15.49 4.65 -6.43
CA ARG A 69 16.27 4.26 -7.61
C ARG A 69 17.77 4.40 -7.37
N ALA A 70 18.20 5.50 -6.72
CA ALA A 70 19.56 5.72 -6.27
C ALA A 70 19.98 4.69 -5.20
N GLY A 71 19.05 4.31 -4.32
CA GLY A 71 19.24 3.29 -3.29
C GLY A 71 19.34 3.89 -1.89
N ASN A 72 19.13 3.05 -0.87
CA ASN A 72 19.32 3.49 0.51
C ASN A 72 20.82 3.61 0.84
N THR A 73 21.20 4.72 1.46
CA THR A 73 22.59 5.02 1.83
C THR A 73 22.98 4.41 3.16
N SER A 74 22.03 4.34 4.10
CA SER A 74 22.23 3.66 5.38
C SER A 74 20.93 3.06 5.92
N TRP A 75 21.02 2.45 7.10
CA TRP A 75 19.87 2.00 7.86
C TRP A 75 20.13 2.19 9.35
N HIS A 76 19.06 2.49 10.10
CA HIS A 76 19.13 2.67 11.54
C HIS A 76 18.01 1.91 12.25
N HIS A 77 18.21 1.65 13.54
CA HIS A 77 17.15 1.15 14.41
C HIS A 77 16.22 2.29 14.83
N THR A 78 14.92 2.06 14.69
CA THR A 78 13.88 3.02 15.10
C THR A 78 12.81 2.35 15.97
N GLY A 79 12.29 3.13 16.91
CA GLY A 79 11.23 2.73 17.82
C GLY A 79 11.67 1.73 18.90
N LYS A 80 10.73 1.44 19.82
CA LYS A 80 10.93 0.56 20.97
C LYS A 80 11.30 -0.88 20.59
N TYR A 81 10.90 -1.33 19.40
CA TYR A 81 11.15 -2.69 18.91
C TYR A 81 12.37 -2.78 17.99
N PHE A 82 13.21 -1.74 17.92
CA PHE A 82 14.44 -1.72 17.13
C PHE A 82 14.20 -2.08 15.64
N ASN A 83 13.10 -1.59 15.07
CA ASN A 83 12.79 -1.83 13.67
C ASN A 83 13.89 -1.26 12.78
N ARG A 84 14.29 -2.00 11.75
CA ARG A 84 15.21 -1.48 10.73
C ARG A 84 14.48 -0.46 9.86
N THR A 85 15.03 0.74 9.76
CA THR A 85 14.53 1.79 8.87
C THR A 85 15.65 2.24 7.94
N ASN A 86 15.40 2.15 6.64
CA ASN A 86 16.33 2.66 5.63
C ASN A 86 16.29 4.18 5.60
N HIS A 87 17.46 4.79 5.53
CA HIS A 87 17.62 6.22 5.26
C HIS A 87 18.10 6.42 3.82
N TYR A 88 17.80 7.60 3.28
CA TYR A 88 18.12 8.03 1.94
C TYR A 88 18.70 9.44 2.03
N SER A 89 19.90 9.63 1.52
CA SER A 89 20.58 10.93 1.44
C SER A 89 20.04 11.75 0.27
N LEU A 90 19.57 12.97 0.54
CA LEU A 90 19.20 13.93 -0.51
C LEU A 90 20.42 14.36 -1.34
N PRO A 91 21.60 14.69 -0.77
CA PRO A 91 22.81 14.97 -1.54
C PRO A 91 23.17 13.86 -2.55
N TYR A 92 23.26 12.61 -2.08
CA TYR A 92 23.55 11.47 -2.96
C TYR A 92 22.47 11.26 -4.04
N THR A 93 21.20 11.45 -3.68
CA THR A 93 20.09 11.36 -4.63
C THR A 93 20.15 12.49 -5.67
N ALA A 94 20.57 13.69 -5.28
CA ALA A 94 20.70 14.83 -6.16
C ALA A 94 21.81 14.61 -7.19
N GLU A 95 23.01 14.19 -6.77
CA GLU A 95 24.11 13.80 -7.67
C GLU A 95 23.64 12.75 -8.68
N TRP A 96 23.01 11.68 -8.19
CA TRP A 96 22.46 10.64 -9.05
C TRP A 96 21.41 11.20 -10.03
N LEU A 97 20.55 12.12 -9.60
CA LEU A 97 19.53 12.74 -10.45
C LEU A 97 20.12 13.64 -11.54
N LEU A 98 21.16 14.41 -11.20
CA LEU A 98 21.85 15.28 -12.15
C LEU A 98 22.54 14.44 -13.23
N ASP A 99 23.16 13.33 -12.85
CA ASP A 99 23.76 12.38 -13.79
C ASP A 99 22.73 11.60 -14.61
N TYR A 100 21.63 11.17 -13.98
CA TYR A 100 20.60 10.34 -14.62
C TYR A 100 19.70 11.13 -15.58
N GLY A 101 19.42 12.38 -15.24
CA GLY A 101 18.55 13.28 -15.96
C GLY A 101 17.11 13.26 -15.45
N VAL A 102 16.57 14.46 -15.21
CA VAL A 102 15.22 14.69 -14.69
C VAL A 102 14.12 14.19 -15.63
N ASP A 103 14.25 14.43 -16.93
CA ASP A 103 13.20 14.04 -17.88
C ASP A 103 13.11 12.53 -18.02
N ARG A 104 14.27 11.84 -18.03
CA ARG A 104 14.33 10.39 -17.97
C ARG A 104 13.66 9.83 -16.72
N LEU A 105 13.91 10.42 -15.55
CA LEU A 105 13.23 10.02 -14.31
C LEU A 105 11.69 10.14 -14.43
N LYS A 106 11.20 11.21 -15.04
CA LYS A 106 9.75 11.43 -15.23
C LYS A 106 9.16 10.38 -16.17
N GLU A 107 9.88 10.00 -17.22
CA GLU A 107 9.49 8.93 -18.15
C GLU A 107 9.41 7.59 -17.42
N ASP A 108 10.48 7.19 -16.72
CA ASP A 108 10.49 5.95 -15.93
C ASP A 108 9.37 5.91 -14.89
N TYR A 109 9.15 7.03 -14.19
CA TYR A 109 8.09 7.12 -13.20
C TYR A 109 6.70 6.90 -13.82
N LYS A 110 6.48 7.44 -15.04
CA LYS A 110 5.23 7.26 -15.77
C LYS A 110 5.07 5.81 -16.24
N GLU A 111 6.13 5.21 -16.77
CA GLU A 111 6.14 3.82 -17.22
C GLU A 111 5.87 2.85 -16.07
N ASP A 112 6.61 2.96 -14.96
CA ASP A 112 6.38 2.14 -13.76
C ASP A 112 4.95 2.29 -13.24
N LYS A 113 4.39 3.51 -13.27
CA LYS A 113 3.01 3.75 -12.84
C LYS A 113 1.99 3.12 -13.79
N GLU A 114 2.28 3.08 -15.08
CA GLU A 114 1.44 2.40 -16.06
C GLU A 114 1.53 0.88 -15.91
N GLU A 115 2.71 0.33 -15.70
CA GLU A 115 2.93 -1.08 -15.39
C GLU A 115 2.21 -1.50 -14.11
N GLU A 116 2.40 -0.75 -13.01
CA GLU A 116 1.67 -0.97 -11.76
C GLU A 116 0.14 -0.96 -11.97
N ARG A 117 -0.38 -0.11 -12.87
CA ARG A 117 -1.81 -0.05 -13.20
C ARG A 117 -2.23 -1.28 -14.00
N LYS A 118 -1.44 -1.70 -14.99
CA LYS A 118 -1.68 -2.89 -15.80
C LYS A 118 -1.66 -4.16 -14.95
N GLU A 119 -0.69 -4.30 -14.05
CA GLU A 119 -0.61 -5.41 -13.10
C GLU A 119 -1.83 -5.43 -12.17
N LYS A 120 -2.17 -4.29 -11.56
CA LYS A 120 -3.38 -4.18 -10.74
C LYS A 120 -4.64 -4.53 -11.51
N ALA A 121 -4.73 -4.13 -12.79
CA ALA A 121 -5.87 -4.46 -13.64
C ALA A 121 -5.94 -5.96 -13.96
N LYS A 122 -4.82 -6.60 -14.30
CA LYS A 122 -4.75 -8.06 -14.51
C LYS A 122 -5.10 -8.85 -13.25
N GLU A 123 -4.63 -8.40 -12.09
CA GLU A 123 -4.98 -9.03 -10.80
C GLU A 123 -6.49 -8.90 -10.51
N LEU A 124 -7.08 -7.75 -10.82
CA LEU A 124 -8.52 -7.51 -10.68
C LEU A 124 -9.32 -8.35 -11.68
N GLU A 125 -8.81 -8.62 -12.88
CA GLU A 125 -9.45 -9.48 -13.89
C GLU A 125 -9.53 -10.94 -13.42
N ASN A 126 -8.54 -11.41 -12.66
CA ASN A 126 -8.52 -12.76 -12.08
C ASN A 126 -9.42 -12.92 -10.85
N MET A 127 -10.09 -11.85 -10.41
CA MET A 127 -11.02 -11.88 -9.29
C MET A 127 -12.41 -11.51 -9.78
N GLU A 128 -13.42 -12.18 -9.24
CA GLU A 128 -14.81 -11.89 -9.53
C GLU A 128 -15.53 -11.45 -8.25
N LEU A 129 -16.66 -10.77 -8.41
CA LEU A 129 -17.61 -10.55 -7.34
C LEU A 129 -18.68 -11.61 -7.44
N ALA A 130 -19.18 -12.07 -6.29
CA ALA A 130 -20.39 -12.87 -6.28
C ALA A 130 -21.31 -12.51 -5.13
N VAL A 131 -22.60 -12.70 -5.37
CA VAL A 131 -23.65 -12.67 -4.36
C VAL A 131 -24.21 -14.07 -4.24
N ALA A 132 -24.10 -14.66 -3.06
CA ALA A 132 -24.54 -16.03 -2.77
C ALA A 132 -25.64 -16.04 -1.70
N GLN A 133 -26.64 -16.90 -1.88
CA GLN A 133 -27.62 -17.25 -0.85
C GLN A 133 -27.17 -18.52 -0.16
N ILE A 134 -26.95 -18.43 1.15
CA ILE A 134 -26.30 -19.48 1.94
C ILE A 134 -27.21 -19.88 3.09
N GLN A 135 -27.45 -21.17 3.22
CA GLN A 135 -28.16 -21.75 4.34
C GLN A 135 -27.29 -21.71 5.59
N VAL A 136 -27.81 -21.08 6.63
CA VAL A 136 -27.24 -21.12 7.97
C VAL A 136 -27.97 -22.19 8.76
N TRP A 137 -27.22 -23.22 9.12
CA TRP A 137 -27.69 -24.35 9.91
C TRP A 137 -27.25 -24.22 11.36
N GLY A 138 -28.16 -24.48 12.28
CA GLY A 138 -27.89 -24.56 13.71
C GLY A 138 -28.56 -25.76 14.36
N GLY A 139 -28.78 -25.67 15.67
CA GLY A 139 -29.26 -26.79 16.47
C GLY A 139 -28.13 -27.73 16.88
N SER A 140 -28.49 -28.95 17.30
CA SER A 140 -27.49 -29.95 17.70
C SER A 140 -27.07 -30.79 16.51
N ARG A 141 -25.89 -31.43 16.58
CA ARG A 141 -25.43 -32.37 15.54
C ARG A 141 -26.42 -33.49 15.24
N ARG A 142 -27.22 -33.89 16.24
CA ARG A 142 -28.27 -34.94 16.10
C ARG A 142 -29.56 -34.40 15.47
N HIS A 143 -29.85 -33.12 15.66
CA HIS A 143 -31.07 -32.46 15.18
C HIS A 143 -30.70 -31.11 14.55
N PRO A 144 -30.05 -31.12 13.37
CA PRO A 144 -29.75 -29.90 12.64
C PRO A 144 -31.05 -29.24 12.21
N ARG A 145 -31.10 -27.91 12.29
CA ARG A 145 -32.24 -27.11 11.85
C ARG A 145 -31.74 -25.96 11.00
N LEU A 146 -32.41 -25.71 9.88
CA LEU A 146 -32.18 -24.52 9.09
C LEU A 146 -32.67 -23.31 9.90
N LEU A 147 -31.78 -22.38 10.20
CA LEU A 147 -32.11 -21.18 10.98
C LEU A 147 -32.56 -20.04 10.07
N LYS A 148 -31.78 -19.79 9.01
CA LYS A 148 -32.03 -18.71 8.04
C LYS A 148 -31.28 -18.98 6.74
N ILE A 149 -31.63 -18.22 5.71
CA ILE A 149 -30.83 -18.07 4.50
C ILE A 149 -30.23 -16.66 4.55
N GLU A 150 -28.91 -16.57 4.48
CA GLU A 150 -28.18 -15.29 4.42
C GLU A 150 -27.78 -14.97 2.98
N THR A 151 -27.91 -13.71 2.58
CA THR A 151 -27.41 -13.22 1.29
C THR A 151 -26.06 -12.55 1.52
N VAL A 152 -24.99 -13.13 0.96
CA VAL A 152 -23.61 -12.72 1.20
C VAL A 152 -22.99 -12.22 -0.10
N MET A 153 -22.44 -11.00 -0.08
CA MET A 153 -21.58 -10.51 -1.14
C MET A 153 -20.12 -10.74 -0.79
N GLY A 154 -19.31 -11.17 -1.76
CA GLY A 154 -17.90 -11.43 -1.57
C GLY A 154 -17.06 -11.31 -2.84
N VAL A 155 -15.75 -11.42 -2.65
CA VAL A 155 -14.77 -11.58 -3.73
C VAL A 155 -14.48 -13.07 -3.92
N VAL A 156 -14.55 -13.56 -5.14
CA VAL A 156 -14.26 -14.95 -5.50
C VAL A 156 -12.78 -15.08 -5.84
N LYS A 157 -12.11 -16.08 -5.25
CA LYS A 157 -10.76 -16.51 -5.61
C LYS A 157 -10.68 -18.04 -5.54
N GLY A 158 -10.58 -18.69 -6.69
CA GLY A 158 -10.74 -20.14 -6.80
C GLY A 158 -12.13 -20.59 -6.33
N ASP A 159 -12.19 -21.67 -5.56
CA ASP A 159 -13.46 -22.25 -5.06
C ASP A 159 -14.09 -21.50 -3.86
N TRP A 160 -13.54 -20.36 -3.48
CA TRP A 160 -13.90 -19.65 -2.26
C TRP A 160 -14.48 -18.27 -2.54
N LEU A 161 -15.61 -17.99 -1.89
CA LEU A 161 -16.21 -16.67 -1.76
C LEU A 161 -15.75 -16.04 -0.44
N TYR A 162 -14.95 -14.98 -0.51
CA TYR A 162 -14.51 -14.22 0.66
C TYR A 162 -15.49 -13.10 0.95
N ALA A 163 -16.22 -13.23 2.06
CA ALA A 163 -17.30 -12.32 2.39
C ALA A 163 -16.78 -10.89 2.66
N VAL A 164 -17.50 -9.91 2.11
CA VAL A 164 -17.27 -8.48 2.35
C VAL A 164 -18.50 -7.79 2.94
N SER A 165 -19.67 -8.38 2.79
CA SER A 165 -20.87 -8.01 3.55
C SER A 165 -20.87 -8.66 4.93
N GLU A 166 -21.79 -8.22 5.78
CA GLU A 166 -22.09 -8.91 7.04
C GLU A 166 -22.50 -10.37 6.74
N SER A 167 -21.92 -11.30 7.49
CA SER A 167 -22.04 -12.74 7.27
C SER A 167 -21.52 -13.50 8.49
N GLU A 168 -21.97 -14.73 8.70
CA GLU A 168 -21.50 -15.54 9.83
C GLU A 168 -20.07 -16.06 9.67
N GLN A 169 -19.60 -16.22 8.42
CA GLN A 169 -18.26 -16.73 8.12
C GLN A 169 -17.51 -15.74 7.23
N SER A 170 -16.20 -15.63 7.45
CA SER A 170 -15.34 -14.77 6.63
C SER A 170 -15.16 -15.28 5.19
N LYS A 171 -15.44 -16.57 4.94
CA LYS A 171 -15.42 -17.17 3.60
C LYS A 171 -16.32 -18.40 3.51
N TYR A 172 -16.76 -18.69 2.29
CA TYR A 172 -17.64 -19.82 1.97
C TYR A 172 -17.08 -20.60 0.78
N LYS A 173 -17.18 -21.93 0.81
CA LYS A 173 -16.85 -22.75 -0.36
C LYS A 173 -18.04 -22.73 -1.31
N ILE A 174 -17.82 -22.31 -2.54
CA ILE A 174 -18.86 -21.96 -3.52
C ILE A 174 -19.72 -23.18 -3.90
N TYR A 175 -19.10 -24.35 -4.00
CA TYR A 175 -19.77 -25.61 -4.35
C TYR A 175 -20.27 -26.40 -3.14
N ALA A 176 -20.33 -25.79 -1.96
CA ALA A 176 -20.87 -26.47 -0.78
C ALA A 176 -22.39 -26.62 -0.89
N ASN A 177 -22.94 -27.74 -0.42
CA ASN A 177 -24.38 -28.03 -0.45
C ASN A 177 -25.25 -26.98 0.25
N LYS A 178 -24.67 -26.17 1.15
CA LYS A 178 -25.38 -25.06 1.83
C LYS A 178 -25.57 -23.82 0.94
N VAL A 179 -24.96 -23.76 -0.24
CA VAL A 179 -25.13 -22.65 -1.18
C VAL A 179 -26.33 -22.97 -2.06
N GLU A 180 -27.41 -22.19 -1.93
CA GLU A 180 -28.62 -22.39 -2.73
C GLU A 180 -28.46 -21.77 -4.12
N ASN A 181 -27.96 -20.55 -4.17
CA ASN A 181 -27.80 -19.78 -5.39
C ASN A 181 -26.54 -18.93 -5.31
N ILE A 182 -25.90 -18.71 -6.47
CA ILE A 182 -24.80 -17.78 -6.60
C ILE A 182 -24.89 -17.04 -7.93
N SER A 183 -24.67 -15.72 -7.90
CA SER A 183 -24.59 -14.86 -9.09
C SER A 183 -23.21 -14.21 -9.14
N TYR A 184 -22.52 -14.39 -10.27
CA TYR A 184 -21.19 -13.84 -10.52
C TYR A 184 -21.26 -12.54 -11.30
N PHE A 185 -20.30 -11.66 -11.03
CA PHE A 185 -20.14 -10.36 -11.67
C PHE A 185 -18.65 -10.06 -11.81
N LYS A 186 -18.27 -9.38 -12.89
CA LYS A 186 -16.90 -8.85 -12.98
C LYS A 186 -16.70 -7.69 -12.01
N MET A 187 -15.44 -7.42 -11.65
CA MET A 187 -15.10 -6.35 -10.69
C MET A 187 -15.52 -4.94 -11.17
N ASP A 188 -15.48 -4.70 -12.48
CA ASP A 188 -15.92 -3.46 -13.12
C ASP A 188 -17.45 -3.34 -13.23
N GLU A 189 -18.17 -4.47 -13.14
CA GLU A 189 -19.63 -4.54 -13.20
C GLU A 189 -20.34 -4.21 -11.88
N TYR A 190 -19.57 -3.86 -10.83
CA TYR A 190 -20.10 -3.58 -9.50
C TYR A 190 -21.27 -2.57 -9.53
N TYR A 191 -21.06 -1.36 -10.06
CA TYR A 191 -22.14 -0.37 -10.10
C TYR A 191 -23.13 -0.59 -11.25
N SER A 192 -22.67 -1.13 -12.38
CA SER A 192 -23.48 -1.22 -13.60
C SER A 192 -24.48 -2.38 -13.58
N LYS A 193 -24.13 -3.51 -12.92
CA LYS A 193 -24.97 -4.71 -12.83
C LYS A 193 -25.25 -5.12 -11.38
N LEU A 194 -24.23 -5.30 -10.55
CA LEU A 194 -24.40 -5.87 -9.20
C LEU A 194 -25.31 -4.99 -8.35
N ILE A 195 -25.01 -3.69 -8.21
CA ILE A 195 -25.82 -2.77 -7.40
C ILE A 195 -27.23 -2.56 -7.96
N LYS A 196 -27.44 -2.69 -9.27
CA LYS A 196 -28.80 -2.62 -9.84
C LYS A 196 -29.65 -3.82 -9.42
N ARG A 197 -29.03 -4.99 -9.26
CA ARG A 197 -29.71 -6.23 -8.85
C ARG A 197 -29.79 -6.38 -7.33
N PHE A 198 -28.77 -5.92 -6.61
CA PHE A 198 -28.62 -6.04 -5.16
C PHE A 198 -28.22 -4.67 -4.56
N PRO A 199 -29.17 -3.72 -4.48
CA PRO A 199 -28.91 -2.35 -4.04
C PRO A 199 -28.41 -2.25 -2.59
N GLU A 200 -28.71 -3.23 -1.74
CA GLU A 200 -28.25 -3.33 -0.35
C GLU A 200 -26.72 -3.32 -0.22
N PHE A 201 -26.00 -3.75 -1.26
CA PHE A 201 -24.54 -3.80 -1.23
C PHE A 201 -23.86 -2.53 -1.73
N LYS A 202 -24.59 -1.43 -2.03
CA LYS A 202 -24.04 -0.21 -2.63
C LYS A 202 -22.82 0.36 -1.90
N ALA A 203 -22.79 0.26 -0.57
CA ALA A 203 -21.74 0.80 0.29
C ALA A 203 -20.54 -0.13 0.52
N MET A 204 -20.37 -1.20 -0.27
CA MET A 204 -19.35 -2.23 -0.02
C MET A 204 -18.04 -2.05 -0.81
N LYS A 205 -17.90 -0.99 -1.62
CA LYS A 205 -16.73 -0.80 -2.49
C LYS A 205 -15.40 -0.74 -1.72
N ARG A 206 -15.40 -0.13 -0.52
CA ARG A 206 -14.20 -0.05 0.32
C ARG A 206 -13.80 -1.43 0.84
N GLN A 207 -14.76 -2.22 1.31
CA GLN A 207 -14.57 -3.57 1.83
C GLN A 207 -14.09 -4.51 0.73
N ILE A 208 -14.64 -4.38 -0.49
CA ILE A 208 -14.14 -5.08 -1.68
C ILE A 208 -12.65 -4.78 -1.89
N ASN A 209 -12.27 -3.49 -1.95
CA ASN A 209 -10.88 -3.11 -2.20
C ASN A 209 -9.92 -3.63 -1.11
N GLN A 210 -10.35 -3.61 0.16
CA GLN A 210 -9.57 -4.18 1.27
C GLN A 210 -9.44 -5.70 1.16
N CYS A 211 -10.51 -6.40 0.78
CA CYS A 211 -10.51 -7.84 0.58
C CYS A 211 -9.58 -8.24 -0.57
N VAL A 212 -9.71 -7.57 -1.72
CA VAL A 212 -8.80 -7.76 -2.87
C VAL A 212 -7.35 -7.56 -2.44
N LYS A 213 -7.03 -6.47 -1.73
CA LYS A 213 -5.66 -6.20 -1.26
C LYS A 213 -5.10 -7.31 -0.35
N ARG A 214 -5.95 -7.94 0.47
CA ARG A 214 -5.56 -9.06 1.35
C ARG A 214 -5.40 -10.38 0.58
N LEU A 215 -6.11 -10.52 -0.54
CA LEU A 215 -6.09 -11.73 -1.36
C LEU A 215 -5.01 -11.70 -2.45
N LYS A 216 -4.32 -10.58 -2.64
CA LYS A 216 -3.06 -10.53 -3.39
C LYS A 216 -2.00 -11.29 -2.60
#